data_AF-A0A6L7ST73-F1
#
_entry.id   AF-A0A6L7ST73-F1
#
_cell.length_a   1.000
_cell.length_b   1.000
_cell.length_c   1.000
_cell.angle_alpha   90.00
_cell.angle_beta   90.00
_cell.angle_gamma   90.00
#
_symmetry.space_group_name_H-M   'P 1'
#
loop_
_entity.id
_entity.type
_entity.pdbx_description
1 polymer ?
#
loop_
_entity_poly.entity_id
_entity_poly.type
_entity_poly.pdbx_seq_one_letter_code
_entity_poly.pdbx_strand_id
1 'polypeptide(L)'
;MAKDILHDFERDGYFFPLNALDGQTTAKFRDHLVEIIDSPDASKLGNRGQLNSLHVFSPYVNEIIRTPEILSAVEQIVGPDILVWSTSVFRKDALSNSFVSWHQDLTYWGLSSDREVSVWLALSEVNEANGCMKFLPGSHHLGQLPHEDITDSENLLTRGQKASIEINDSRAVKVELQPGQASLHHGHLLHSSGPNQTDKPRLGMVITYLSTSVFQTKSPVDYAMLAQGSDEYRHFRKIPMPTALFDVNSMAFHRQMLVNLNEVLYDGAENRESAIV
;
A
#
# COMPACT_ATOMS: atom_id res chain seq x y z
N MET A 1 -1.37 18.84 -22.68
CA MET A 1 -1.66 19.45 -21.38
C MET A 1 -1.18 18.47 -20.33
N ALA A 2 -0.34 18.90 -19.38
CA ALA A 2 -0.01 18.04 -18.23
C ALA A 2 -1.33 17.67 -17.55
N LYS A 3 -1.55 16.38 -17.24
CA LYS A 3 -2.75 15.96 -16.50
C LYS A 3 -2.67 16.61 -15.11
N ASP A 4 -3.75 17.25 -14.68
CA ASP A 4 -3.85 17.87 -13.36
C ASP A 4 -4.19 16.78 -12.33
N ILE A 5 -3.17 16.06 -11.89
CA ILE A 5 -3.29 14.92 -10.95
C ILE A 5 -3.96 15.40 -9.66
N LEU A 6 -3.54 16.56 -9.16
CA LEU A 6 -4.09 17.13 -7.94
C LEU A 6 -5.59 17.41 -8.07
N HIS A 7 -6.02 18.03 -9.16
CA HIS A 7 -7.44 18.34 -9.36
C HIS A 7 -8.33 17.07 -9.38
N ASP A 8 -7.94 16.04 -10.12
CA ASP A 8 -8.70 14.79 -10.17
C ASP A 8 -8.66 14.06 -8.82
N PHE A 9 -7.51 14.06 -8.14
CA PHE A 9 -7.35 13.46 -6.82
C PHE A 9 -8.20 14.16 -5.76
N GLU A 10 -8.24 15.50 -5.73
CA GLU A 10 -9.08 16.26 -4.81
C GLU A 10 -10.58 16.01 -5.09
N ARG A 11 -10.98 15.97 -6.37
CA ARG A 11 -12.36 15.75 -6.77
C ARG A 11 -12.84 14.33 -6.42
N ASP A 12 -12.11 13.31 -6.86
CA ASP A 12 -12.58 11.92 -6.88
C ASP A 12 -11.94 11.06 -5.79
N GLY A 13 -10.84 11.51 -5.19
CA GLY A 13 -10.06 10.78 -4.17
C GLY A 13 -9.04 9.82 -4.77
N TYR A 14 -8.86 9.83 -6.10
CA TYR A 14 -7.91 8.98 -6.80
C TYR A 14 -7.44 9.59 -8.12
N PHE A 15 -6.38 9.00 -8.69
CA PHE A 15 -5.95 9.23 -10.05
C PHE A 15 -5.40 7.94 -10.68
N PHE A 16 -5.86 7.57 -11.88
CA PHE A 16 -5.28 6.49 -12.68
C PHE A 16 -5.68 6.60 -14.17
N PRO A 17 -4.93 5.98 -15.10
CA PRO A 17 -3.61 5.39 -14.90
C PRO A 17 -2.49 6.44 -14.90
N LEU A 18 -1.51 6.24 -14.01
CA LEU A 18 -0.17 6.82 -14.09
C LEU A 18 0.75 5.81 -14.80
N ASN A 19 1.49 6.22 -15.82
CA ASN A 19 2.55 5.38 -16.39
C ASN A 19 3.81 5.55 -15.54
N ALA A 20 4.06 4.62 -14.63
CA ALA A 20 5.12 4.75 -13.62
C ALA A 20 6.43 4.11 -14.07
N LEU A 21 6.37 2.93 -14.70
CA LEU A 21 7.54 2.17 -15.12
C LEU A 21 7.41 1.75 -16.59
N ASP A 22 8.55 1.65 -17.27
CA ASP A 22 8.61 1.00 -18.59
C ASP A 22 8.43 -0.53 -18.46
N GLY A 23 8.14 -1.20 -19.58
CA GLY A 23 7.88 -2.64 -19.58
C GLY A 23 9.10 -3.51 -19.18
N GLN A 24 10.32 -3.08 -19.47
CA GLN A 24 11.53 -3.83 -19.10
C GLN A 24 11.79 -3.73 -17.60
N THR A 25 11.70 -2.53 -17.03
CA THR A 25 11.86 -2.27 -15.60
C THR A 25 10.75 -2.98 -14.81
N THR A 26 9.51 -2.91 -15.29
CA THR A 26 8.38 -3.64 -14.70
C THR A 26 8.61 -5.15 -14.67
N ALA A 27 9.02 -5.74 -15.79
CA ALA A 27 9.24 -7.18 -15.87
C ALA A 27 10.35 -7.65 -14.93
N LYS A 28 11.50 -6.94 -14.90
CA LYS A 28 12.59 -7.24 -13.97
C LYS A 28 12.14 -7.13 -12.51
N PHE A 29 11.37 -6.10 -12.18
CA PHE A 29 10.90 -5.90 -10.81
C PHE A 29 9.90 -6.98 -10.39
N ARG A 30 8.96 -7.33 -11.26
CA ARG A 30 8.05 -8.46 -11.07
C ARG A 30 8.81 -9.75 -10.79
N ASP A 31 9.78 -10.08 -11.65
CA ASP A 31 10.51 -11.34 -11.54
C ASP A 31 11.31 -11.40 -10.22
N HIS A 32 11.93 -10.29 -9.81
CA HIS A 32 12.60 -10.19 -8.52
C HIS A 32 11.66 -10.37 -7.31
N LEU A 33 10.46 -9.78 -7.35
CA LEU A 33 9.48 -9.99 -6.29
C LEU A 33 8.97 -11.43 -6.25
N VAL A 34 8.77 -12.07 -7.40
CA VAL A 34 8.40 -13.49 -7.48
C VAL A 34 9.49 -14.35 -6.86
N GLU A 35 10.76 -14.10 -7.15
CA GLU A 35 11.89 -14.80 -6.51
C GLU A 35 11.87 -14.64 -4.98
N ILE A 36 11.59 -13.44 -4.47
CA ILE A 36 11.47 -13.20 -3.03
C ILE A 36 10.28 -13.96 -2.45
N ILE A 37 9.10 -13.88 -3.06
CA ILE A 37 7.85 -14.50 -2.59
C ILE A 37 7.95 -16.02 -2.59
N ASP A 38 8.59 -16.61 -3.60
CA ASP A 38 8.73 -18.06 -3.73
C ASP A 38 9.98 -18.58 -2.99
N SER A 39 10.79 -17.71 -2.38
CA SER A 39 11.96 -18.10 -1.59
C SER A 39 11.56 -18.84 -0.31
N PRO A 40 12.43 -19.73 0.22
CA PRO A 40 12.19 -20.38 1.52
C PRO A 40 12.01 -19.38 2.68
N ASP A 41 12.62 -18.20 2.55
CA ASP A 41 12.58 -17.15 3.55
C ASP A 41 11.29 -16.32 3.52
N ALA A 42 10.46 -16.42 2.47
CA ALA A 42 9.21 -15.67 2.35
C ALA A 42 8.26 -15.90 3.53
N SER A 43 8.22 -17.13 4.04
CA SER A 43 7.45 -17.51 5.23
C SER A 43 7.84 -16.74 6.51
N LYS A 44 9.03 -16.12 6.53
CA LYS A 44 9.53 -15.29 7.64
C LYS A 44 9.20 -13.80 7.46
N LEU A 45 8.57 -13.43 6.35
CA LEU A 45 8.30 -12.04 5.95
C LEU A 45 6.80 -11.69 6.03
N GLY A 46 5.95 -12.67 6.35
CA GLY A 46 4.51 -12.56 6.42
C GLY A 46 3.79 -13.78 5.83
N ASN A 47 2.50 -13.62 5.55
CA ASN A 47 1.67 -14.68 4.97
C ASN A 47 1.92 -14.83 3.45
N ARG A 48 1.75 -16.05 2.92
CA ARG A 48 1.81 -16.33 1.47
C ARG A 48 0.70 -15.53 0.76
N GLY A 49 1.05 -14.38 0.17
CA GLY A 49 0.13 -13.50 -0.55
C GLY A 49 0.27 -12.02 -0.20
N GLN A 50 0.82 -11.72 0.99
CA GLN A 50 1.10 -10.35 1.41
C GLN A 50 2.47 -10.25 2.08
N LEU A 51 3.38 -9.51 1.47
CA LEU A 51 4.68 -9.22 2.07
C LEU A 51 4.80 -7.73 2.40
N ASN A 52 5.17 -7.41 3.64
CA ASN A 52 5.17 -6.04 4.15
C ASN A 52 6.58 -5.52 4.38
N SER A 53 6.74 -4.21 4.15
CA SER A 53 7.93 -3.43 4.48
C SER A 53 9.22 -3.87 3.77
N LEU A 54 9.12 -4.36 2.53
CA LEU A 54 10.27 -4.75 1.71
C LEU A 54 11.27 -3.62 1.49
N HIS A 55 10.81 -2.36 1.46
CA HIS A 55 11.69 -1.19 1.31
C HIS A 55 12.76 -1.07 2.41
N VAL A 56 12.57 -1.76 3.55
CA VAL A 56 13.51 -1.82 4.68
C VAL A 56 14.71 -2.73 4.39
N PHE A 57 14.54 -3.77 3.58
CA PHE A 57 15.56 -4.82 3.39
C PHE A 57 15.82 -5.20 1.92
N SER A 58 15.13 -4.59 0.96
CA SER A 58 15.37 -4.77 -0.48
C SER A 58 15.86 -3.47 -1.11
N PRO A 59 17.14 -3.40 -1.53
CA PRO A 59 17.66 -2.26 -2.30
C PRO A 59 16.86 -2.01 -3.58
N TYR A 60 16.35 -3.07 -4.22
CA TYR A 60 15.61 -2.91 -5.47
C TYR A 60 14.22 -2.28 -5.23
N VAL A 61 13.51 -2.68 -4.17
CA VAL A 61 12.28 -1.97 -3.77
C VAL A 61 12.58 -0.51 -3.40
N ASN A 62 13.74 -0.26 -2.78
CA ASN A 62 14.18 1.10 -2.44
C ASN A 62 14.35 2.02 -3.66
N GLU A 63 14.79 1.47 -4.79
CA GLU A 63 14.85 2.17 -6.08
C GLU A 63 13.44 2.45 -6.61
N ILE A 64 12.55 1.46 -6.57
CA ILE A 64 11.18 1.57 -7.10
C ILE A 64 10.35 2.63 -6.34
N ILE A 65 10.47 2.70 -5.00
CA ILE A 65 9.77 3.74 -4.23
C ILE A 65 10.25 5.17 -4.53
N ARG A 66 11.36 5.33 -5.26
CA ARG A 66 11.94 6.61 -5.70
C ARG A 66 11.81 6.85 -7.20
N THR A 67 10.92 6.11 -7.88
CA THR A 67 10.65 6.30 -9.30
C THR A 67 10.23 7.75 -9.56
N PRO A 68 10.91 8.50 -10.47
CA PRO A 68 10.64 9.91 -10.70
C PRO A 68 9.19 10.21 -11.08
N GLU A 69 8.58 9.36 -11.91
CA GLU A 69 7.19 9.47 -12.35
C GLU A 69 6.21 9.34 -11.17
N ILE A 70 6.52 8.46 -10.21
CA ILE A 70 5.74 8.30 -8.98
C ILE A 70 5.93 9.50 -8.07
N LEU A 71 7.18 9.89 -7.78
CA LEU A 71 7.47 11.00 -6.88
C LEU A 71 6.92 12.32 -7.40
N SER A 72 6.95 12.57 -8.71
CA SER A 72 6.36 13.77 -9.32
C SER A 72 4.84 13.83 -9.19
N ALA A 73 4.16 12.68 -9.22
CA ALA A 73 2.71 12.60 -8.98
C ALA A 73 2.38 12.77 -7.48
N VAL A 74 3.15 12.12 -6.61
CA VAL A 74 3.01 12.20 -5.15
C VAL A 74 3.28 13.62 -4.63
N GLU A 75 4.31 14.29 -5.16
CA GLU A 75 4.68 15.66 -4.77
C GLU A 75 3.54 16.65 -4.97
N GLN A 76 2.74 16.49 -6.03
CA GLN A 76 1.56 17.33 -6.28
C GLN A 76 0.51 17.19 -5.17
N ILE A 77 0.43 16.04 -4.50
CA ILE A 77 -0.58 15.73 -3.49
C ILE A 77 -0.07 16.06 -2.08
N VAL A 78 1.11 15.55 -1.70
CA VAL A 78 1.61 15.65 -0.31
C VAL A 78 2.62 16.79 -0.11
N GLY A 79 3.16 17.36 -1.18
CA GLY A 79 4.22 18.37 -1.17
C GLY A 79 5.62 17.79 -1.44
N PRO A 80 6.66 18.64 -1.44
CA PRO A 80 8.00 18.29 -1.93
C PRO A 80 8.83 17.41 -0.98
N ASP A 81 8.48 17.42 0.30
CA ASP A 81 9.15 16.67 1.36
C ASP A 81 8.38 15.39 1.67
N ILE A 82 8.86 14.28 1.13
CA ILE A 82 8.11 13.03 0.99
C ILE A 82 8.76 11.92 1.80
N LEU A 83 7.98 11.31 2.67
CA LEU A 83 8.30 10.08 3.38
C LEU A 83 7.62 8.88 2.70
N VAL A 84 8.25 7.72 2.76
CA VAL A 84 7.63 6.40 2.55
C VAL A 84 7.42 5.79 3.92
N TRP A 85 6.16 5.55 4.28
CA TRP A 85 5.78 4.98 5.57
C TRP A 85 5.68 3.45 5.51
N SER A 86 5.11 2.92 4.43
CA SER A 86 4.95 1.48 4.28
C SER A 86 4.98 1.04 2.82
N THR A 87 5.29 -0.24 2.62
CA THR A 87 5.13 -0.94 1.33
C THR A 87 4.50 -2.29 1.57
N SER A 88 3.58 -2.70 0.71
CA SER A 88 2.96 -4.02 0.78
C SER A 88 2.83 -4.62 -0.61
N VAL A 89 3.31 -5.84 -0.79
CA VAL A 89 3.14 -6.59 -2.03
C VAL A 89 1.90 -7.46 -1.91
N PHE A 90 1.00 -7.38 -2.88
CA PHE A 90 -0.22 -8.17 -2.94
C PHE A 90 -0.19 -9.12 -4.13
N ARG A 91 -0.12 -10.41 -3.85
CA ARG A 91 -0.24 -11.49 -4.84
C ARG A 91 -1.58 -12.20 -4.66
N LYS A 92 -2.38 -12.22 -5.72
CA LYS A 92 -3.53 -13.13 -5.84
C LYS A 92 -3.17 -14.23 -6.80
N ASP A 93 -3.03 -15.45 -6.31
CA ASP A 93 -2.74 -16.61 -7.16
C ASP A 93 -3.86 -16.88 -8.16
N ALA A 94 -3.55 -17.67 -9.19
CA ALA A 94 -4.54 -18.12 -10.15
C ALA A 94 -5.71 -18.81 -9.42
N LEU A 95 -6.95 -18.50 -9.83
CA LEU A 95 -8.18 -19.06 -9.25
C LEU A 95 -8.34 -18.85 -7.73
N SER A 96 -7.64 -17.88 -7.15
CA SER A 96 -7.76 -17.53 -5.74
C SER A 96 -9.08 -16.81 -5.45
N ASN A 97 -9.76 -17.24 -4.38
CA ASN A 97 -10.95 -16.57 -3.85
C ASN A 97 -10.62 -15.33 -3.01
N SER A 98 -9.33 -15.04 -2.81
CA SER A 98 -8.91 -14.01 -1.89
C SER A 98 -9.28 -12.61 -2.39
N PHE A 99 -9.86 -11.81 -1.50
CA PHE A 99 -10.45 -10.52 -1.81
C PHE A 99 -9.98 -9.46 -0.81
N VAL A 100 -10.35 -8.21 -1.08
CA VAL A 100 -10.22 -7.09 -0.13
C VAL A 100 -11.60 -6.49 0.00
N SER A 101 -12.17 -6.51 1.20
CA SER A 101 -13.46 -5.89 1.50
C SER A 101 -13.42 -4.38 1.23
N TRP A 102 -14.61 -3.79 1.06
CA TRP A 102 -14.73 -2.33 1.08
C TRP A 102 -14.22 -1.78 2.41
N HIS A 103 -13.26 -0.87 2.35
CA HIS A 103 -12.63 -0.28 3.54
C HIS A 103 -12.02 1.09 3.22
N GLN A 104 -11.57 1.78 4.27
CA GLN A 104 -10.70 2.96 4.24
C GLN A 104 -9.38 2.61 4.93
N ASP A 105 -8.27 2.96 4.29
CA ASP A 105 -6.92 2.71 4.78
C ASP A 105 -6.64 3.45 6.11
N LEU A 106 -7.03 4.72 6.20
CA LEU A 106 -6.75 5.58 7.35
C LEU A 106 -7.43 5.16 8.65
N THR A 107 -8.39 4.23 8.59
CA THR A 107 -9.15 3.71 9.74
C THR A 107 -8.25 3.30 10.90
N TYR A 108 -7.09 2.70 10.62
CA TYR A 108 -6.23 2.15 11.67
C TYR A 108 -4.83 2.76 11.75
N TRP A 109 -4.43 3.61 10.81
CA TRP A 109 -3.05 4.11 10.72
C TRP A 109 -2.68 5.13 11.79
N GLY A 110 -3.64 5.84 12.38
CA GLY A 110 -3.38 6.80 13.46
C GLY A 110 -2.53 7.99 13.04
N LEU A 111 -2.74 8.53 11.84
CA LEU A 111 -1.99 9.67 11.34
C LEU A 111 -2.65 11.00 11.75
N SER A 112 -1.85 12.03 12.02
CA SER A 112 -2.33 13.34 12.45
C SER A 112 -3.05 14.16 11.38
N SER A 113 -2.89 13.78 10.10
CA SER A 113 -3.59 14.37 8.97
C SER A 113 -3.66 13.35 7.82
N ASP A 114 -4.49 13.65 6.84
CA ASP A 114 -4.67 12.92 5.59
C ASP A 114 -3.77 13.45 4.45
N ARG A 115 -2.67 14.15 4.77
CA ARG A 115 -1.61 14.52 3.82
C ARG A 115 -0.76 13.31 3.44
N GLU A 116 -1.42 12.34 2.84
CA GLU A 116 -0.87 11.06 2.42
C GLU A 116 -1.43 10.64 1.07
N VAL A 117 -0.76 9.68 0.44
CA VAL A 117 -1.28 9.01 -0.74
C VAL A 117 -0.74 7.59 -0.82
N SER A 118 -1.63 6.67 -1.16
CA SER A 118 -1.28 5.30 -1.52
C SER A 118 -1.11 5.17 -3.02
N VAL A 119 0.04 4.67 -3.45
CA VAL A 119 0.34 4.34 -4.85
C VAL A 119 0.27 2.82 -5.01
N TRP A 120 -0.66 2.34 -5.82
CA TRP A 120 -0.78 0.92 -6.18
C TRP A 120 -0.17 0.71 -7.57
N LEU A 121 0.97 0.03 -7.65
CA LEU A 121 1.72 -0.25 -8.86
C LEU A 121 1.41 -1.66 -9.39
N ALA A 122 0.95 -1.74 -10.64
CA ALA A 122 0.66 -2.98 -11.35
C ALA A 122 1.97 -3.63 -11.86
N LEU A 123 2.22 -4.89 -11.47
CA LEU A 123 3.37 -5.68 -11.94
C LEU A 123 2.96 -6.82 -12.87
N SER A 124 1.66 -7.10 -12.92
CA SER A 124 0.98 -7.91 -13.92
C SER A 124 -0.11 -7.07 -14.60
N GLU A 125 -0.74 -7.62 -15.63
CA GLU A 125 -2.01 -7.07 -16.13
C GLU A 125 -3.06 -7.12 -15.00
N VAL A 126 -3.91 -6.11 -14.92
CA VAL A 126 -4.95 -5.96 -13.91
C VAL A 126 -6.26 -5.60 -14.60
N ASN A 127 -7.26 -6.44 -14.42
CA ASN A 127 -8.59 -6.28 -15.02
C ASN A 127 -9.66 -6.81 -14.05
N GLU A 128 -10.94 -6.66 -14.41
CA GLU A 128 -12.03 -7.15 -13.58
C GLU A 128 -11.91 -8.65 -13.25
N ALA A 129 -11.55 -9.48 -14.25
CA ALA A 129 -11.52 -10.93 -14.09
C ALA A 129 -10.44 -11.42 -13.10
N ASN A 130 -9.34 -10.68 -12.96
CA ASN A 130 -8.26 -11.02 -12.02
C ASN A 130 -8.28 -10.19 -10.71
N GLY A 131 -9.38 -9.51 -10.44
CA GLY A 131 -9.58 -8.82 -9.17
C GLY A 131 -8.90 -7.46 -9.09
N CYS A 132 -9.11 -6.61 -10.10
CA CYS A 132 -8.77 -5.19 -10.02
C CYS A 132 -9.40 -4.51 -8.80
N MET A 133 -8.80 -3.37 -8.40
CA MET A 133 -9.42 -2.56 -7.37
C MET A 133 -10.70 -1.89 -7.89
N LYS A 134 -11.62 -1.61 -6.97
CA LYS A 134 -12.79 -0.79 -7.19
C LYS A 134 -12.73 0.40 -6.27
N PHE A 135 -12.96 1.59 -6.80
CA PHE A 135 -13.02 2.84 -6.06
C PHE A 135 -14.44 3.37 -6.05
N LEU A 136 -14.89 3.93 -4.92
CA LEU A 136 -16.14 4.68 -4.87
C LEU A 136 -15.81 6.18 -4.97
N PRO A 137 -15.98 6.82 -6.16
CA PRO A 137 -15.50 8.17 -6.38
C PRO A 137 -16.10 9.20 -5.41
N GLY A 138 -15.25 10.08 -4.89
CA GLY A 138 -15.63 11.16 -3.98
C GLY A 138 -15.95 10.73 -2.54
N SER A 139 -15.82 9.43 -2.22
CA SER A 139 -16.14 8.93 -0.88
C SER A 139 -15.17 9.41 0.20
N HIS A 140 -13.97 9.86 -0.16
CA HIS A 140 -13.00 10.45 0.76
C HIS A 140 -13.50 11.75 1.42
N HIS A 141 -14.38 12.50 0.74
CA HIS A 141 -15.02 13.69 1.30
C HIS A 141 -15.95 13.40 2.48
N LEU A 142 -16.34 12.14 2.68
CA LEU A 142 -17.15 11.72 3.83
C LEU A 142 -16.31 11.56 5.11
N GLY A 143 -14.98 11.66 5.02
CA GLY A 143 -14.07 11.40 6.12
C GLY A 143 -14.11 9.95 6.59
N GLN A 144 -13.77 9.70 7.84
CA GLN A 144 -13.79 8.36 8.42
C GLN A 144 -15.22 7.83 8.60
N LEU A 145 -15.50 6.68 8.01
CA LEU A 145 -16.76 5.96 8.10
C LEU A 145 -16.68 4.82 9.13
N PRO A 146 -17.82 4.32 9.66
CA PRO A 146 -17.84 3.17 10.56
C PRO A 146 -17.22 1.93 9.90
N HIS A 147 -16.40 1.21 10.66
CA HIS A 147 -15.79 -0.06 10.26
C HIS A 147 -15.97 -1.11 11.36
N GLU A 148 -15.99 -2.37 10.96
CA GLU A 148 -15.98 -3.53 11.84
C GLU A 148 -14.89 -4.51 11.39
N ASP A 149 -14.30 -5.23 12.35
CA ASP A 149 -13.39 -6.33 12.06
C ASP A 149 -14.23 -7.58 11.73
N ILE A 150 -13.94 -8.25 10.62
CA ILE A 150 -14.58 -9.53 10.27
C ILE A 150 -13.55 -10.66 10.17
N THR A 151 -13.97 -11.86 10.53
CA THR A 151 -13.14 -13.07 10.39
C THR A 151 -13.45 -13.74 9.07
N ASP A 152 -12.60 -13.52 8.07
CA ASP A 152 -12.65 -14.21 6.77
C ASP A 152 -11.22 -14.48 6.30
N SER A 153 -10.85 -15.76 6.17
CA SER A 153 -9.49 -16.17 5.78
C SER A 153 -9.13 -15.79 4.34
N GLU A 154 -10.12 -15.48 3.50
CA GLU A 154 -9.92 -15.02 2.12
C GLU A 154 -9.76 -13.49 2.05
N ASN A 155 -10.05 -12.76 3.14
CA ASN A 155 -9.82 -11.32 3.16
C ASN A 155 -8.35 -11.01 3.43
N LEU A 156 -7.71 -10.31 2.49
CA LEU A 156 -6.28 -9.98 2.54
C LEU A 156 -5.96 -8.79 3.45
N LEU A 157 -6.96 -8.16 4.08
CA LEU A 157 -6.75 -7.06 5.00
C LEU A 157 -6.22 -7.54 6.35
N THR A 158 -5.27 -6.81 6.92
CA THR A 158 -4.57 -7.19 8.15
C THR A 158 -5.49 -7.42 9.35
N ARG A 159 -6.57 -6.64 9.50
CA ARG A 159 -7.59 -6.87 10.53
C ARG A 159 -8.86 -7.53 9.98
N GLY A 160 -8.85 -7.91 8.71
CA GLY A 160 -10.06 -8.33 8.00
C GLY A 160 -11.14 -7.24 7.96
N GLN A 161 -10.81 -5.96 8.17
CA GLN A 161 -11.79 -4.91 8.38
C GLN A 161 -12.76 -4.71 7.20
N LYS A 162 -13.95 -4.20 7.47
CA LYS A 162 -14.92 -3.81 6.44
C LYS A 162 -15.65 -2.54 6.87
N ALA A 163 -15.96 -1.66 5.92
CA ALA A 163 -16.86 -0.54 6.14
C ALA A 163 -18.27 -1.04 6.47
N SER A 164 -18.81 -0.64 7.62
CA SER A 164 -20.13 -1.04 8.14
C SER A 164 -21.25 -0.12 7.62
N ILE A 165 -21.21 0.18 6.32
CA ILE A 165 -22.22 0.98 5.63
C ILE A 165 -22.71 0.29 4.36
N GLU A 166 -23.89 0.68 3.89
CA GLU A 166 -24.37 0.22 2.59
C GLU A 166 -23.60 0.91 1.46
N ILE A 167 -22.94 0.11 0.63
CA ILE A 167 -22.16 0.59 -0.52
C ILE A 167 -22.83 0.10 -1.79
N ASN A 168 -23.24 1.04 -2.63
CA ASN A 168 -23.75 0.72 -3.95
C ASN A 168 -22.59 0.47 -4.92
N ASP A 169 -22.23 -0.80 -5.10
CA ASP A 169 -21.14 -1.27 -5.95
C ASP A 169 -21.28 -0.82 -7.43
N SER A 170 -22.52 -0.56 -7.91
CA SER A 170 -22.74 -0.08 -9.28
C SER A 170 -22.20 1.33 -9.56
N ARG A 171 -21.90 2.09 -8.50
CA ARG A 171 -21.28 3.41 -8.59
C ARG A 171 -19.75 3.34 -8.54
N ALA A 172 -19.18 2.15 -8.34
CA ALA A 172 -17.75 1.98 -8.25
C ALA A 172 -17.09 2.02 -9.63
N VAL A 173 -15.90 2.62 -9.68
CA VAL A 173 -15.02 2.62 -10.84
C VAL A 173 -14.03 1.48 -10.72
N LYS A 174 -13.89 0.67 -11.78
CA LYS A 174 -12.93 -0.42 -11.87
C LYS A 174 -11.57 0.12 -12.29
N VAL A 175 -10.53 -0.25 -11.57
CA VAL A 175 -9.15 0.25 -11.74
C VAL A 175 -8.34 -0.76 -12.55
N GLU A 176 -8.56 -0.79 -13.86
CA GLU A 176 -7.82 -1.65 -14.77
C GLU A 176 -6.49 -1.01 -15.17
N LEU A 177 -5.40 -1.77 -15.07
CA LEU A 177 -4.03 -1.28 -15.25
C LEU A 177 -3.20 -2.27 -16.05
N GLN A 178 -2.35 -1.74 -16.92
CA GLN A 178 -1.30 -2.50 -17.59
C GLN A 178 -0.05 -2.60 -16.69
N PRO A 179 0.81 -3.63 -16.86
CA PRO A 179 2.06 -3.71 -16.13
C PRO A 179 2.88 -2.42 -16.27
N GLY A 180 3.35 -1.88 -15.14
CA GLY A 180 4.10 -0.63 -15.05
C GLY A 180 3.22 0.61 -14.85
N GLN A 181 1.90 0.47 -14.94
CA GLN A 181 0.97 1.53 -14.55
C GLN A 181 0.66 1.50 -13.07
N ALA A 182 0.28 2.65 -12.53
CA ALA A 182 -0.14 2.79 -11.14
C ALA A 182 -1.46 3.56 -11.01
N SER A 183 -2.15 3.34 -9.90
CA SER A 183 -3.19 4.21 -9.38
C SER A 183 -2.72 4.90 -8.10
N LEU A 184 -3.21 6.11 -7.87
CA LEU A 184 -3.05 6.84 -6.62
C LEU A 184 -4.42 6.94 -5.95
N HIS A 185 -4.51 6.74 -4.64
CA HIS A 185 -5.74 6.92 -3.90
C HIS A 185 -5.52 7.49 -2.50
N HIS A 186 -6.50 8.27 -2.06
CA HIS A 186 -6.60 8.84 -0.72
C HIS A 186 -7.05 7.76 0.27
N GLY A 187 -6.56 7.77 1.50
CA GLY A 187 -6.81 6.69 2.46
C GLY A 187 -8.21 6.70 3.07
N HIS A 188 -8.95 7.81 2.96
CA HIS A 188 -10.41 7.83 3.17
C HIS A 188 -11.23 7.41 1.94
N LEU A 189 -10.63 7.17 0.77
CA LEU A 189 -11.39 6.67 -0.37
C LEU A 189 -11.84 5.24 -0.06
N LEU A 190 -13.15 5.00 -0.10
CA LEU A 190 -13.66 3.63 -0.05
C LEU A 190 -13.14 2.87 -1.27
N HIS A 191 -12.52 1.73 -0.99
CA HIS A 191 -12.02 0.84 -2.04
C HIS A 191 -12.07 -0.63 -1.63
N SER A 192 -12.09 -1.51 -2.63
CA SER A 192 -12.14 -2.96 -2.49
C SER A 192 -11.44 -3.66 -3.65
N SER A 193 -11.27 -4.98 -3.60
CA SER A 193 -10.88 -5.76 -4.79
C SER A 193 -11.46 -7.17 -4.77
N GLY A 194 -11.93 -7.66 -5.92
CA GLY A 194 -12.55 -8.98 -6.05
C GLY A 194 -11.54 -10.14 -6.15
N PRO A 195 -12.01 -11.39 -6.21
CA PRO A 195 -11.14 -12.57 -6.36
C PRO A 195 -10.41 -12.59 -7.72
N ASN A 196 -9.42 -13.47 -7.85
CA ASN A 196 -8.76 -13.72 -9.14
C ASN A 196 -9.35 -14.97 -9.80
N GLN A 197 -10.15 -14.78 -10.84
CA GLN A 197 -10.81 -15.86 -11.58
C GLN A 197 -10.02 -16.33 -12.80
N THR A 198 -8.82 -15.79 -13.01
CA THR A 198 -7.96 -16.13 -14.16
C THR A 198 -6.97 -17.24 -13.82
N ASP A 199 -6.33 -17.78 -14.86
CA ASP A 199 -5.31 -18.82 -14.77
C ASP A 199 -3.90 -18.29 -14.49
N LYS A 200 -3.76 -16.97 -14.27
CA LYS A 200 -2.48 -16.29 -14.00
C LYS A 200 -2.52 -15.54 -12.67
N PRO A 201 -1.41 -15.48 -11.93
CA PRO A 201 -1.34 -14.66 -10.72
C PRO A 201 -1.41 -13.17 -11.05
N ARG A 202 -2.09 -12.40 -10.18
CA ARG A 202 -2.09 -10.94 -10.20
C ARG A 202 -1.11 -10.43 -9.14
N LEU A 203 -0.13 -9.62 -9.56
CA LEU A 203 0.87 -9.04 -8.67
C LEU A 203 0.82 -7.51 -8.73
N GLY A 204 0.81 -6.88 -7.56
CA GLY A 204 1.01 -5.44 -7.44
C GLY A 204 1.63 -5.07 -6.10
N MET A 205 2.13 -3.84 -6.02
CA MET A 205 2.75 -3.30 -4.82
C MET A 205 2.09 -1.98 -4.44
N VAL A 206 1.72 -1.85 -3.17
CA VAL A 206 1.29 -0.60 -2.57
C VAL A 206 2.49 0.08 -1.94
N ILE A 207 2.59 1.39 -2.13
CA ILE A 207 3.56 2.28 -1.48
C ILE A 207 2.76 3.41 -0.83
N THR A 208 2.91 3.59 0.47
CA THR A 208 2.22 4.65 1.21
C THR A 208 3.19 5.80 1.43
N TYR A 209 2.87 6.95 0.86
CA TYR A 209 3.67 8.17 0.98
C TYR A 209 2.99 9.16 1.93
N LEU A 210 3.79 9.85 2.74
CA LEU A 210 3.35 10.89 3.66
C LEU A 210 4.09 12.20 3.40
N SER A 211 3.45 13.33 3.66
CA SER A 211 4.16 14.59 3.90
C SER A 211 5.00 14.49 5.18
N THR A 212 6.18 15.11 5.23
CA THR A 212 7.02 15.12 6.44
C THR A 212 6.36 15.79 7.66
N SER A 213 5.31 16.59 7.46
CA SER A 213 4.54 17.20 8.55
C SER A 213 3.60 16.24 9.28
N VAL A 214 3.35 15.03 8.73
CA VAL A 214 2.50 14.02 9.35
C VAL A 214 3.23 13.44 10.58
N PHE A 215 2.48 13.05 11.61
CA PHE A 215 3.00 12.32 12.76
C PHE A 215 2.01 11.27 13.25
N GLN A 216 2.54 10.27 13.96
CA GLN A 216 1.77 9.18 14.55
C GLN A 216 1.05 9.64 15.83
N THR A 217 -0.23 9.32 15.97
CA THR A 217 -1.07 9.70 17.11
C THR A 217 -1.31 8.56 18.08
N LYS A 218 -1.12 7.30 17.66
CA LYS A 218 -1.37 6.10 18.49
C LYS A 218 -0.13 5.57 19.21
N SER A 219 1.06 5.87 18.70
CA SER A 219 2.33 5.40 19.26
C SER A 219 3.34 6.55 19.35
N PRO A 220 4.15 6.61 20.43
CA PRO A 220 5.26 7.56 20.52
C PRO A 220 6.42 7.22 19.58
N VAL A 221 6.42 6.02 18.97
CA VAL A 221 7.47 5.57 18.06
C VAL A 221 6.85 4.99 16.80
N ASP A 222 7.20 5.61 15.69
CA ASP A 222 6.91 5.11 14.35
C ASP A 222 8.11 5.36 13.43
N TYR A 223 8.13 4.73 12.26
CA TYR A 223 9.25 4.72 11.34
C TYR A 223 8.84 5.13 9.94
N ALA A 224 9.70 5.87 9.26
CA ALA A 224 9.52 6.21 7.86
C ALA A 224 10.88 6.43 7.18
N MET A 225 10.87 6.32 5.85
CA MET A 225 12.04 6.55 5.03
C MET A 225 11.88 7.83 4.21
N LEU A 226 12.86 8.73 4.27
CA LEU A 226 12.88 9.90 3.39
C LEU A 226 13.08 9.46 1.93
N ALA A 227 12.11 9.77 1.08
CA ALA A 227 12.14 9.47 -0.35
C ALA A 227 12.58 10.69 -1.19
N GLN A 228 12.12 11.89 -0.82
CA GLN A 228 12.44 13.14 -1.51
C GLN A 228 12.45 14.32 -0.53
N GLY A 229 13.26 15.34 -0.80
CA GLY A 229 13.28 16.59 -0.04
C GLY A 229 14.06 16.48 1.27
N SER A 230 13.52 17.10 2.32
CA SER A 230 14.12 17.23 3.65
C SER A 230 13.11 16.98 4.76
N ASP A 231 13.57 16.38 5.86
CA ASP A 231 12.73 16.14 7.04
C ASP A 231 13.24 16.96 8.24
N GLU A 232 12.71 18.17 8.36
CA GLU A 232 12.96 19.08 9.49
C GLU A 232 12.10 18.73 10.72
N TYR A 233 10.95 18.08 10.52
CA TYR A 233 10.02 17.73 11.59
C TYR A 233 10.50 16.55 12.44
N ARG A 234 11.05 15.52 11.79
CA ARG A 234 11.63 14.33 12.44
C ARG A 234 10.63 13.61 13.36
N HIS A 235 9.36 13.58 12.96
CA HIS A 235 8.30 12.88 13.68
C HIS A 235 8.46 11.36 13.65
N PHE A 236 9.08 10.83 12.59
CA PHE A 236 9.35 9.40 12.43
C PHE A 236 10.83 9.08 12.66
N ARG A 237 11.11 7.91 13.24
CA ARG A 237 12.47 7.37 13.28
C ARG A 237 12.89 6.95 11.88
N LYS A 238 14.14 7.26 11.53
CA LYS A 238 14.66 6.98 10.18
C LYS A 238 14.85 5.49 9.96
N ILE A 239 14.31 4.99 8.85
CA ILE A 239 14.64 3.68 8.31
C ILE A 239 15.97 3.78 7.54
N PRO A 240 17.01 3.00 7.90
CA PRO A 240 18.25 2.96 7.14
C PRO A 240 18.03 2.47 5.70
N MET A 241 18.81 2.97 4.75
CA MET A 241 18.78 2.43 3.39
C MET A 241 19.41 1.02 3.36
N PRO A 242 18.70 0.00 2.83
CA PRO A 242 19.28 -1.32 2.69
C PRO A 242 20.38 -1.32 1.63
N THR A 243 21.49 -1.99 1.91
CA THR A 243 22.63 -2.12 0.98
C THR A 243 22.66 -3.48 0.28
N ALA A 244 22.01 -4.48 0.84
CA ALA A 244 21.89 -5.81 0.27
C ALA A 244 20.55 -6.45 0.66
N LEU A 245 20.03 -7.30 -0.21
CA LEU A 245 18.82 -8.07 0.05
C LEU A 245 19.06 -9.02 1.23
N PHE A 246 18.15 -9.01 2.21
CA PHE A 246 18.22 -9.83 3.43
C PHE A 246 19.48 -9.62 4.30
N ASP A 247 20.10 -8.44 4.24
CA ASP A 247 21.18 -8.10 5.16
C ASP A 247 20.73 -8.26 6.63
N VAL A 248 21.60 -8.84 7.46
CA VAL A 248 21.27 -9.23 8.84
C VAL A 248 20.79 -8.03 9.67
N ASN A 249 21.39 -6.86 9.49
CA ASN A 249 21.02 -5.66 10.24
C ASN A 249 19.68 -5.12 9.74
N SER A 250 19.47 -5.09 8.43
CA SER A 250 18.21 -4.66 7.82
C SER A 250 17.04 -5.56 8.26
N MET A 251 17.28 -6.88 8.31
CA MET A 251 16.29 -7.85 8.80
C MET A 251 16.03 -7.75 10.30
N ALA A 252 17.06 -7.49 11.12
CA ALA A 252 16.87 -7.24 12.54
C ALA A 252 16.06 -5.97 12.80
N PHE A 253 16.35 -4.91 12.04
CA PHE A 253 15.61 -3.65 12.10
C PHE A 253 14.16 -3.83 11.64
N HIS A 254 13.92 -4.53 10.52
CA HIS A 254 12.57 -4.84 10.02
C HIS A 254 11.71 -5.53 11.09
N ARG A 255 12.23 -6.55 11.77
CA ARG A 255 11.52 -7.22 12.86
C ARG A 255 11.17 -6.27 14.01
N GLN A 256 12.10 -5.42 14.42
CA GLN A 256 11.84 -4.43 15.47
C GLN A 256 10.76 -3.43 15.04
N MET A 257 10.83 -2.97 13.80
CA MET A 257 9.87 -2.02 13.24
C MET A 257 8.45 -2.61 13.18
N LEU A 258 8.32 -3.88 12.77
CA LEU A 258 7.02 -4.55 12.70
C LEU A 258 6.33 -4.68 14.06
N VAL A 259 7.08 -4.87 15.15
CA VAL A 259 6.50 -4.89 16.51
C VAL A 259 5.77 -3.58 16.79
N ASN A 260 6.42 -2.44 16.54
CA ASN A 260 5.83 -1.13 16.78
C ASN A 260 4.69 -0.81 15.80
N LEU A 261 4.82 -1.20 14.53
CA LEU A 261 3.76 -1.01 13.54
C LEU A 261 2.50 -1.81 13.92
N ASN A 262 2.67 -3.05 14.40
CA ASN A 262 1.55 -3.88 14.84
C ASN A 262 0.88 -3.30 16.09
N GLU A 263 1.61 -2.65 17.00
CA GLU A 263 0.99 -1.92 18.12
C GLU A 263 0.04 -0.82 17.64
N VAL A 264 0.39 -0.10 16.56
CA VAL A 264 -0.47 0.93 15.96
C VAL A 264 -1.67 0.31 15.25
N LEU A 265 -1.43 -0.68 14.38
CA LEU A 265 -2.47 -1.26 13.53
C LEU A 265 -3.51 -2.05 14.33
N TYR A 266 -3.09 -2.79 15.36
CA TYR A 266 -3.97 -3.59 16.21
C TYR A 266 -4.45 -2.87 17.47
N ASP A 267 -4.21 -1.55 17.57
CA ASP A 267 -4.81 -0.74 18.62
C ASP A 267 -6.35 -0.87 18.56
N GLY A 268 -6.95 -1.21 19.70
CA GLY A 268 -8.39 -1.48 19.81
C GLY A 268 -8.93 -2.71 19.07
N ALA A 269 -8.09 -3.63 18.57
CA ALA A 269 -8.56 -4.87 17.92
C ALA A 269 -9.10 -5.89 18.94
N GLU A 270 -10.22 -6.55 18.59
CA GLU A 270 -10.84 -7.58 19.42
C GLU A 270 -9.98 -8.85 19.51
N ASN A 271 -9.25 -9.18 18.44
CA ASN A 271 -8.33 -10.32 18.39
C ASN A 271 -6.89 -9.84 18.11
N ARG A 272 -6.02 -9.91 19.11
CA ARG A 272 -4.58 -9.59 18.97
C ARG A 272 -3.73 -10.79 18.52
N GLU A 273 -4.28 -12.00 18.48
CA GLU A 273 -3.52 -13.22 18.19
C GLU A 273 -3.06 -13.34 16.73
N SER A 274 -3.67 -12.60 15.79
CA SER A 274 -3.22 -12.52 14.39
C SER A 274 -2.08 -11.51 14.17
N ALA A 275 -1.66 -10.76 15.20
CA ALA A 275 -0.65 -9.70 15.13
C ALA A 275 0.81 -10.21 15.15
N ILE A 276 1.02 -11.53 15.24
CA ILE A 276 2.34 -12.15 15.35
C ILE A 276 2.44 -13.32 14.38
N VAL A 277 2.62 -13.04 13.08
CA VAL A 277 3.23 -13.96 12.13
C VAL A 277 4.19 -13.18 11.24
#